data_AF-Q9RIN1-F1
#
_entry.id   AF-Q9RIN1-F1
#
_cell.length_a   1.000
_cell.length_b   1.000
_cell.length_c   1.000
_cell.angle_alpha   90.00
_cell.angle_beta   90.00
_cell.angle_gamma   90.00
#
_symmetry.space_group_name_H-M   'P 1'
#
loop_
_entity.id
_entity.type
_entity.pdbx_description
1 polymer ?
#
loop_
_entity_poly.entity_id
_entity_poly.type
_entity_poly.pdbx_seq_one_letter_code
_entity_poly.pdbx_strand_id
1 'polypeptide(L)'
;MMKSSKLFALAGVTLLAATTLAACSGSGSSAKGEKTFSYIYETDPDNLNYLTTAKAATANITSNVVDGLLENDRYGNFVPSMAEDWSVSKDGLTYTYTIRKDAK
;
A
#
# COMPACT_ATOMS: atom_id res chain seq x y z
N MET A 1 2.79 57.23 -7.52
CA MET A 1 1.93 57.03 -8.71
C MET A 1 2.63 56.04 -9.63
N MET A 2 2.30 54.76 -9.54
CA MET A 2 2.99 53.69 -10.28
C MET A 2 2.55 53.72 -11.75
N LYS A 3 3.53 53.85 -12.67
CA LYS A 3 3.31 53.93 -14.13
C LYS A 3 2.52 52.72 -14.60
N SER A 4 1.46 52.91 -15.39
CA SER A 4 0.50 51.89 -15.82
C SER A 4 1.15 50.64 -16.43
N SER A 5 2.33 50.76 -17.04
CA SER A 5 3.12 49.63 -17.55
C SER A 5 3.54 48.62 -16.48
N LYS A 6 3.77 49.06 -15.22
CA LYS A 6 4.12 48.19 -14.09
C LYS A 6 2.91 47.41 -13.57
N LEU A 7 1.70 47.95 -13.73
CA LEU A 7 0.45 47.28 -13.35
C LEU A 7 0.11 46.15 -14.34
N PHE A 8 0.32 46.36 -15.63
CA PHE A 8 0.14 45.31 -16.65
C PHE A 8 1.17 44.18 -16.51
N ALA A 9 2.42 44.50 -16.19
CA ALA A 9 3.45 43.49 -15.94
C ALA A 9 3.14 42.63 -14.70
N LEU A 10 2.64 43.24 -13.62
CA LEU A 10 2.26 42.52 -12.40
C LEU A 10 1.04 41.61 -12.63
N ALA A 11 0.04 42.10 -13.37
CA ALA A 11 -1.14 41.32 -13.74
C ALA A 11 -0.78 40.11 -14.62
N GLY A 12 0.16 40.27 -15.55
CA GLY A 12 0.67 39.18 -16.39
C GLY A 12 1.39 38.10 -15.60
N VAL A 13 2.24 38.48 -14.62
CA VAL A 13 2.94 37.54 -13.74
C VAL A 13 1.96 36.76 -12.86
N THR A 14 0.94 37.42 -12.32
CA THR A 14 -0.08 36.74 -11.52
C THR A 14 -0.94 35.77 -12.34
N LEU A 15 -1.24 36.11 -13.60
CA LEU A 15 -2.00 35.24 -14.49
C LEU A 15 -1.18 34.00 -14.90
N LEU A 16 0.10 34.18 -15.20
CA LEU A 16 1.01 33.05 -15.48
C LEU A 16 1.13 32.11 -14.28
N ALA A 17 1.33 32.65 -13.07
CA ALA A 17 1.45 31.86 -11.85
C ALA A 17 0.18 31.06 -11.53
N ALA A 18 -1.00 31.65 -11.75
CA ALA A 18 -2.27 30.97 -11.57
C ALA A 18 -2.46 29.80 -12.56
N THR A 19 -2.05 29.98 -13.82
CA THR A 19 -2.14 28.90 -14.83
C THR A 19 -1.16 27.76 -14.57
N THR A 20 0.04 28.04 -14.05
CA THR A 20 1.01 26.98 -13.69
C THR A 20 0.55 26.17 -12.48
N LEU A 21 -0.14 26.79 -11.52
CA LEU A 21 -0.63 26.08 -10.33
C LEU A 21 -1.84 25.19 -10.67
N ALA A 22 -2.71 25.62 -11.59
CA ALA A 22 -3.83 24.82 -12.09
C ALA A 22 -3.38 23.58 -12.89
N ALA A 23 -2.23 23.65 -13.58
CA ALA A 23 -1.66 22.51 -14.29
C ALA A 23 -1.14 21.42 -13.33
N CYS A 24 -0.71 21.79 -12.12
CA CYS A 24 -0.30 20.84 -11.07
C CYS A 24 -1.47 20.36 -10.19
N SER A 25 -2.62 21.03 -10.21
CA SER A 25 -3.84 20.58 -9.50
C SER A 25 -4.69 19.61 -10.33
N GLY A 26 -4.21 19.22 -11.51
CA GLY A 26 -4.79 18.12 -12.29
C GLY A 26 -4.71 16.85 -11.46
N SER A 27 -5.85 16.51 -10.84
CA SER A 27 -6.11 15.25 -10.15
C SER A 27 -5.44 14.12 -10.92
N GLY A 28 -4.59 13.38 -10.19
CA GLY A 28 -3.54 12.53 -10.73
C GLY A 28 -3.94 11.82 -12.02
N SER A 29 -3.06 11.95 -13.02
CA SER A 29 -3.04 10.98 -14.10
C SER A 29 -2.92 9.61 -13.45
N SER A 30 -4.03 8.89 -13.36
CA SER A 30 -4.04 7.47 -13.05
C SER A 30 -3.26 6.83 -14.17
N ALA A 31 -1.95 6.71 -14.00
CA ALA A 31 -1.13 5.89 -14.85
C ALA A 31 -1.83 4.53 -14.86
N LYS A 32 -2.44 4.18 -15.99
CA LYS A 32 -2.83 2.80 -16.30
C LYS A 32 -1.51 2.06 -16.50
N GLY A 33 -0.77 1.88 -15.42
CA GLY A 33 0.37 1.00 -15.37
C GLY A 33 -0.10 -0.40 -15.70
N GLU A 34 0.80 -1.16 -16.31
CA GLU A 34 0.60 -2.59 -16.50
C GLU A 34 0.30 -3.23 -15.14
N LYS A 35 -0.85 -3.91 -15.03
CA LYS A 35 -1.27 -4.61 -13.79
C LYS A 35 -0.74 -6.03 -13.72
N THR A 36 0.02 -6.45 -14.73
CA THR A 36 0.65 -7.77 -14.78
C THR A 36 2.01 -7.66 -14.11
N PHE A 37 2.18 -8.40 -13.02
CA PHE A 37 3.48 -8.63 -12.42
C PHE A 37 3.91 -10.05 -12.75
N SER A 38 5.14 -10.22 -13.23
CA SER A 38 5.73 -11.53 -13.51
C SER A 38 7.02 -11.68 -12.72
N TYR A 39 7.17 -12.84 -12.08
CA TYR A 39 8.28 -13.15 -11.19
C TYR A 39 8.75 -14.59 -11.41
N ILE A 40 10.05 -14.82 -11.25
CA ILE A 40 10.66 -16.15 -11.36
C ILE A 40 10.99 -16.64 -9.96
N TYR A 41 10.51 -17.83 -9.62
CA TYR A 41 10.85 -18.50 -8.36
C TYR A 41 12.17 -19.26 -8.49
N GLU A 42 12.90 -19.38 -7.38
CA GLU A 42 14.20 -20.09 -7.34
C GLU A 42 14.05 -21.59 -7.65
N THR A 43 12.94 -22.20 -7.22
CA THR A 43 12.60 -23.60 -7.46
C THR A 43 11.10 -23.75 -7.66
N ASP A 44 10.67 -24.85 -8.26
CA ASP A 44 9.25 -25.21 -8.31
C ASP A 44 8.70 -25.56 -6.91
N PRO A 45 7.44 -25.18 -6.60
CA PRO A 45 6.76 -25.67 -5.41
C PRO A 45 6.40 -27.15 -5.58
N ASP A 46 6.56 -27.95 -4.52
CA ASP A 46 6.13 -29.38 -4.56
C ASP A 46 4.60 -29.49 -4.56
N ASN A 47 3.95 -28.58 -3.83
CA ASN A 47 2.51 -28.42 -3.70
C ASN A 47 2.22 -27.03 -3.10
N LEU A 48 0.93 -26.67 -2.98
CA LEU A 48 0.46 -25.40 -2.42
C LEU A 48 -0.05 -25.52 -0.97
N ASN A 49 0.16 -26.65 -0.31
CA ASN A 49 -0.18 -26.82 1.09
C ASN A 49 0.98 -26.33 1.97
N TYR A 50 0.88 -25.10 2.46
CA TYR A 50 1.89 -24.48 3.31
C TYR A 50 2.11 -25.19 4.66
N LEU A 51 1.25 -26.15 5.03
CA LEU A 51 1.38 -26.92 6.28
C LEU A 51 2.27 -28.16 6.12
N THR A 52 2.60 -28.57 4.90
CA THR A 52 3.34 -29.83 4.64
C THR A 52 4.76 -29.60 4.11
N THR A 53 5.15 -28.35 3.88
CA THR A 53 6.46 -28.00 3.33
C THR A 53 6.96 -26.67 3.88
N ALA A 54 8.28 -26.52 3.96
CA ALA A 54 8.96 -25.29 4.36
C ALA A 54 9.63 -24.57 3.17
N LYS A 55 9.33 -24.97 1.93
CA LYS A 55 9.92 -24.35 0.73
C LYS A 55 9.46 -22.90 0.56
N ALA A 56 10.43 -22.01 0.32
CA ALA A 56 10.16 -20.59 0.08
C ALA A 56 9.27 -20.36 -1.14
N ALA A 57 9.43 -21.14 -2.22
CA ALA A 57 8.57 -21.04 -3.41
C ALA A 57 7.09 -21.26 -3.09
N THR A 58 6.76 -22.25 -2.25
CA THR A 58 5.38 -22.48 -1.78
C THR A 58 4.92 -21.32 -0.90
N ALA A 59 5.72 -20.91 0.08
CA ALA A 59 5.37 -19.81 0.99
C ALA A 59 5.08 -18.50 0.22
N ASN A 60 5.95 -18.13 -0.72
CA ASN A 60 5.81 -16.91 -1.54
C ASN A 60 4.51 -16.92 -2.35
N ILE A 61 4.07 -18.07 -2.87
CA ILE A 61 2.79 -18.17 -3.58
C ILE A 61 1.63 -18.08 -2.57
N THR A 62 1.68 -18.87 -1.49
CA THR A 62 0.57 -18.95 -0.52
C THR A 62 0.34 -17.64 0.22
N SER A 63 1.38 -16.83 0.47
CA SER A 63 1.24 -15.50 1.07
C SER A 63 0.40 -14.52 0.24
N ASN A 64 0.14 -14.80 -1.04
CA ASN A 64 -0.74 -13.98 -1.88
C ASN A 64 -2.21 -14.42 -1.82
N VAL A 65 -2.50 -15.59 -1.24
CA VAL A 65 -3.83 -16.23 -1.31
C VAL A 65 -4.34 -16.73 0.03
N VAL A 66 -3.52 -16.67 1.08
CA VAL A 66 -3.86 -17.07 2.45
C VAL A 66 -3.47 -15.93 3.39
N ASP A 67 -4.48 -15.34 4.02
CA ASP A 67 -4.30 -14.30 5.02
C ASP A 67 -4.26 -14.90 6.44
N GLY A 68 -3.25 -14.52 7.21
CA GLY A 68 -3.11 -14.90 8.62
C GLY A 68 -3.88 -13.95 9.56
N LEU A 69 -3.78 -14.19 10.87
CA LEU A 69 -4.33 -13.26 11.87
C LEU A 69 -3.65 -11.88 11.79
N LEU A 70 -2.33 -11.90 11.57
CA LEU A 70 -1.46 -10.73 11.41
C LEU A 70 -0.63 -10.91 10.13
N GLU A 71 -0.08 -9.80 9.65
CA GLU A 71 0.84 -9.77 8.50
C GLU A 71 2.04 -8.87 8.82
N ASN A 72 3.08 -8.90 7.98
CA ASN A 72 4.23 -8.02 8.10
C ASN A 72 4.08 -6.81 7.17
N ASP A 73 4.32 -5.60 7.70
CA ASP A 73 4.54 -4.44 6.84
C ASP A 73 5.87 -4.54 6.07
N ARG A 74 6.14 -3.57 5.20
CA ARG A 74 7.39 -3.50 4.41
C ARG A 74 8.68 -3.41 5.23
N TYR A 75 8.58 -3.18 6.54
CA TYR A 75 9.68 -3.10 7.49
C TYR A 75 9.76 -4.34 8.40
N GLY A 76 8.86 -5.32 8.22
CA GLY A 76 8.79 -6.52 9.03
C GLY A 76 7.98 -6.38 10.32
N ASN A 77 7.34 -5.24 10.58
CA ASN A 77 6.51 -5.09 11.79
C ASN A 77 5.20 -5.84 11.62
N PHE A 78 4.70 -6.44 12.71
CA PHE A 78 3.37 -7.05 12.70
C PHE A 78 2.27 -5.99 12.62
N VAL A 79 1.34 -6.20 11.70
CA VAL A 79 0.16 -5.35 11.47
C VAL A 79 -1.11 -6.21 11.39
N PRO A 80 -2.30 -5.64 11.67
CA PRO A 80 -3.58 -6.33 11.52
C PRO A 80 -3.78 -6.91 10.12
N SER A 81 -4.23 -8.17 10.02
CA SER A 81 -4.70 -8.81 8.79
C SER A 81 -6.13 -9.34 9.00
N MET A 82 -6.36 -10.65 9.12
CA MET A 82 -7.70 -11.20 9.40
C MET A 82 -8.23 -10.83 10.80
N ALA A 83 -7.33 -10.62 11.77
CA ALA A 83 -7.69 -10.01 13.04
C ALA A 83 -7.57 -8.48 12.93
N GLU A 84 -8.62 -7.76 13.33
CA GLU A 84 -8.63 -6.29 13.38
C GLU A 84 -8.00 -5.74 14.66
N ASP A 85 -7.97 -6.55 15.72
CA ASP A 85 -7.37 -6.21 17.01
C ASP A 85 -6.89 -7.47 17.73
N TRP A 86 -5.95 -7.31 18.67
CA TRP A 86 -5.53 -8.38 19.56
C TRP A 86 -5.09 -7.86 20.92
N SER A 87 -5.24 -8.71 21.93
CA SER A 87 -4.72 -8.45 23.27
C SER A 87 -3.96 -9.66 23.80
N VAL A 88 -2.98 -9.38 24.65
CA VAL A 88 -2.14 -10.37 25.32
C VAL A 88 -2.34 -10.23 26.82
N SER A 89 -2.58 -11.34 27.53
CA SER A 89 -2.68 -11.35 28.98
C SER A 89 -1.39 -10.88 29.65
N LYS A 90 -1.48 -10.42 30.91
CA LYS A 90 -0.32 -9.93 31.67
C LYS A 90 0.80 -10.96 31.83
N ASP A 91 0.45 -12.25 31.86
CA ASP A 91 1.41 -13.36 31.94
C ASP A 91 1.95 -13.82 30.57
N GLY A 92 1.44 -13.27 29.47
CA GLY A 92 1.89 -13.60 28.11
C GLY A 92 1.40 -14.96 27.59
N LEU A 93 0.48 -15.64 28.27
CA LEU A 93 0.05 -17.00 27.94
C LEU A 93 -1.29 -17.06 27.19
N THR A 94 -2.07 -15.99 27.21
CA THR A 94 -3.37 -15.92 26.53
C THR A 94 -3.37 -14.80 25.51
N TYR A 95 -3.70 -15.16 24.27
CA TYR A 95 -3.84 -14.24 23.14
C TYR A 95 -5.28 -14.25 22.68
N THR A 96 -5.92 -13.08 22.68
CA THR A 96 -7.31 -12.92 22.21
C THR A 96 -7.31 -12.05 20.96
N TYR A 97 -7.83 -12.57 19.87
CA TYR A 97 -7.93 -11.89 18.58
C TYR A 97 -9.39 -11.55 18.27
N THR A 98 -9.63 -10.31 17.83
CA THR A 98 -10.93 -9.89 17.30
C THR A 98 -10.90 -10.03 15.79
N ILE A 99 -11.73 -10.92 15.24
CA ILE A 99 -11.75 -11.21 13.79
C ILE A 99 -12.65 -10.22 13.07
N ARG A 100 -12.22 -9.78 11.87
CA ARG A 100 -13.01 -8.95 10.97
C ARG A 100 -14.36 -9.61 10.66
N LYS A 101 -15.45 -8.87 10.83
CA LYS A 101 -16.81 -9.39 10.65
C LYS A 101 -17.23 -9.56 9.20
N ASP A 102 -16.54 -8.88 8.30
CA ASP A 102 -16.79 -8.87 6.85
C ASP A 102 -15.87 -9.81 6.06
N ALA A 103 -14.95 -10.49 6.75
CA ALA A 103 -14.11 -11.54 6.17
C ALA A 103 -14.97 -12.69 5.59
N LYS A 104 -14.52 -13.30 4.49
CA LYS A 104 -15.22 -14.35 3.75
C LYS A 104 -14.32 -15.51 3.39
#